data_AF-A0A6G0T373-F1
#
_entry.id   AF-A0A6G0T373-F1
#
_cell.length_a   1.000
_cell.length_b   1.000
_cell.length_c   1.000
_cell.angle_alpha   90.00
_cell.angle_beta   90.00
_cell.angle_gamma   90.00
#
_symmetry.space_group_name_H-M   'P 1'
#
loop_
_entity.id
_entity.type
_entity.pdbx_description
1 polymer ?
#
loop_
_entity_poly.entity_id
_entity_poly.type
_entity_poly.pdbx_seq_one_letter_code
_entity_poly.pdbx_strand_id
1 'polypeptide(L)'
;MSNYQENIKYLIQRPKTPVIKPPMHRSMFNSSIRREFKLNKGCHQTMGYAEVKVNEPSEFLKKKSRKVIRPFVENTKTSIKNPVQCSCYPNKPSSTKKNSRNFLRENIVDVIRKVPPLPKHRVQDSRDGHTIILDESGLEPLYVLKKDFGKLPLYIEKIFKKIETLRQKEVERIQAIKPPIRHLSKEERFVLLTGLKANWAELHKQFLLLPILTDSVTKINRKTNLENQLRNLEKDIDLLERYPNLYVCDENA
;
A
#
# COMPACT_ATOMS: atom_id res chain seq x y z
N MET A 1 -8.01 39.70 -32.27
CA MET A 1 -7.73 40.60 -31.11
C MET A 1 -6.41 40.14 -30.51
N SER A 2 -5.40 41.02 -30.62
CA SER A 2 -4.00 40.79 -30.25
C SER A 2 -3.86 40.42 -28.78
N ASN A 3 -3.16 39.33 -28.48
CA ASN A 3 -2.87 38.91 -27.10
C ASN A 3 -1.35 38.87 -26.84
N TYR A 4 -0.63 39.84 -27.41
CA TYR A 4 0.76 40.12 -27.07
C TYR A 4 0.79 41.37 -26.20
N GLN A 5 0.57 41.18 -24.90
CA GLN A 5 0.77 42.25 -23.92
C GLN A 5 2.25 42.30 -23.58
N GLU A 6 3.04 42.90 -24.47
CA GLU A 6 4.45 43.17 -24.23
C GLU A 6 4.56 44.16 -23.07
N ASN A 7 5.34 43.80 -22.05
CA ASN A 7 5.53 44.60 -20.86
C ASN A 7 7.02 44.84 -20.63
N ILE A 8 7.44 46.09 -20.80
CA ILE A 8 8.82 46.57 -20.74
C ILE A 8 9.51 46.15 -19.43
N LYS A 9 8.76 45.96 -18.34
CA LYS A 9 9.27 45.52 -17.04
C LYS A 9 9.89 44.11 -17.07
N TYR A 10 9.57 43.28 -18.07
CA TYR A 10 10.09 41.91 -18.22
C TYR A 10 11.11 41.77 -19.36
N LEU A 11 11.55 42.88 -19.97
CA LEU A 11 12.51 42.87 -21.08
C LEU A 11 13.89 42.31 -20.68
N ILE A 12 14.31 42.59 -19.43
CA ILE A 12 15.55 42.06 -18.86
C ILE A 12 15.18 40.88 -17.95
N GLN A 13 15.54 39.66 -18.36
CA GLN A 13 15.32 38.47 -17.54
C GLN A 13 16.17 38.56 -16.26
N ARG A 14 15.55 38.42 -15.09
CA ARG A 14 16.28 38.34 -13.82
C ARG A 14 17.09 37.04 -13.81
N PRO A 15 18.38 37.07 -13.42
CA PRO A 15 19.16 35.85 -13.32
C PRO A 15 18.51 34.92 -12.28
N LYS A 16 18.26 33.67 -12.67
CA LYS A 16 17.73 32.66 -11.74
C LYS A 16 18.77 32.41 -10.66
N THR A 17 18.44 32.68 -9.41
CA THR A 17 19.32 32.37 -8.27
C THR A 17 19.62 30.87 -8.23
N PRO A 18 20.89 30.44 -8.16
CA PRO A 18 21.21 29.02 -8.09
C PRO A 18 20.63 28.41 -6.81
N VAL A 19 19.88 27.32 -6.96
CA VAL A 19 19.28 26.61 -5.81
C VAL A 19 20.38 25.88 -5.05
N ILE A 20 20.65 26.30 -3.81
CA ILE A 20 21.59 25.62 -2.92
C ILE A 20 20.91 24.37 -2.36
N LYS A 21 21.41 23.19 -2.75
CA LYS A 21 20.90 21.91 -2.22
C LYS A 21 21.31 21.76 -0.75
N PRO A 22 20.42 21.28 0.13
CA PRO A 22 20.80 20.98 1.51
C PRO A 22 21.86 19.86 1.55
N PRO A 23 22.69 19.82 2.60
CA PRO A 23 23.67 18.75 2.77
C PRO A 23 22.98 17.38 2.83
N MET A 24 23.65 16.36 2.27
CA MET A 24 23.14 15.00 2.24
C MET A 24 22.94 14.45 3.65
N HIS A 25 21.76 13.87 3.92
CA HIS A 25 21.45 13.25 5.21
C HIS A 25 22.44 12.12 5.54
N ARG A 26 22.97 12.12 6.76
CA ARG A 26 23.80 11.04 7.31
C ARG A 26 23.12 10.42 8.52
N SER A 27 22.86 9.12 8.45
CA SER A 27 22.28 8.35 9.56
C SER A 27 23.15 8.44 10.82
N MET A 28 22.50 8.63 11.97
CA MET A 28 23.13 8.61 13.29
C MET A 28 23.86 7.30 13.59
N PHE A 29 23.44 6.21 12.95
CA PHE A 29 24.01 4.87 13.16
C PHE A 29 25.24 4.58 12.30
N ASN A 30 25.62 5.46 11.37
CA ASN A 30 26.73 5.23 10.43
C ASN A 30 28.06 4.95 11.15
N SER A 31 28.36 5.68 12.22
CA SER A 31 29.56 5.47 13.04
C SER A 31 29.55 4.11 13.74
N SER A 32 28.40 3.67 14.25
CA SER A 32 28.23 2.36 14.90
C SER A 32 28.47 1.22 13.91
N ILE A 33 27.83 1.29 12.74
CA ILE A 33 27.97 0.27 11.67
C ILE A 33 29.43 0.17 11.21
N ARG A 34 30.12 1.31 11.04
CA ARG A 34 31.55 1.33 10.68
C ARG A 34 32.44 0.70 11.75
N ARG A 35 32.12 0.86 13.03
CA ARG A 35 32.85 0.25 14.13
C ARG A 35 32.63 -1.26 14.16
N GLU A 36 31.37 -1.69 14.11
CA GLU A 36 31.00 -3.12 14.10
C GLU A 36 31.66 -3.87 12.94
N PHE A 37 31.61 -3.31 11.74
CA PHE A 37 32.24 -3.91 10.56
C PHE A 37 33.76 -4.00 10.66
N LYS A 38 34.41 -3.09 11.39
CA LYS A 38 35.86 -3.14 11.66
C LYS A 38 36.22 -4.13 12.77
N LEU A 39 35.38 -4.23 13.81
CA LEU A 39 35.58 -5.16 14.93
C LEU A 39 35.53 -6.62 14.48
N ASN A 40 34.69 -6.93 13.49
CA ASN A 40 34.55 -8.29 12.95
C ASN A 40 35.69 -8.72 12.01
N LYS A 41 36.76 -7.92 11.88
CA LYS A 41 37.93 -8.25 11.06
C LYS A 41 39.14 -8.54 11.94
N GLY A 42 39.48 -9.82 12.07
CA GLY A 42 40.81 -10.21 12.55
C GLY A 42 41.86 -9.89 11.48
N CYS A 43 43.01 -9.31 11.88
CA CYS A 43 44.04 -8.88 10.93
C CYS A 43 44.63 -10.01 10.06
N HIS A 44 44.49 -11.28 10.47
CA HIS A 44 45.11 -12.44 9.81
C HIS A 44 44.22 -13.71 9.87
N GLN A 45 42.89 -13.55 9.88
CA GLN A 45 41.95 -14.67 10.11
C GLN A 45 41.91 -15.70 8.96
N THR A 46 42.13 -15.27 7.71
CA THR A 46 41.97 -16.13 6.52
C THR A 46 43.22 -16.95 6.19
N MET A 47 44.41 -16.35 6.28
CA MET A 47 45.68 -16.98 5.85
C MET A 47 46.76 -17.00 6.95
N GLY A 48 46.49 -16.50 8.15
CA GLY A 48 47.51 -16.38 9.21
C GLY A 48 48.59 -15.34 8.92
N TYR A 49 49.68 -15.39 9.70
CA TYR A 49 50.87 -14.57 9.45
C TYR A 49 51.74 -15.23 8.38
N ALA A 50 52.34 -14.43 7.49
CA ALA A 50 53.27 -14.92 6.47
C ALA A 50 54.49 -15.63 7.10
N GLU A 51 54.98 -15.08 8.20
CA GLU A 51 55.98 -15.71 9.08
C GLU A 51 55.51 -15.55 10.53
N VAL A 52 55.39 -16.68 11.24
CA VAL A 52 54.99 -16.70 12.65
C VAL A 52 56.22 -16.42 13.50
N LYS A 53 56.28 -15.24 14.13
CA LYS A 53 57.34 -14.93 15.10
C LYS A 53 57.26 -15.92 16.26
N VAL A 54 58.33 -16.69 16.45
CA VAL A 54 58.48 -17.57 17.60
C VAL A 54 58.89 -16.72 18.79
N ASN A 55 58.26 -16.92 19.94
CA ASN A 55 58.65 -16.24 21.17
C ASN A 55 60.08 -16.65 21.58
N GLU A 56 60.84 -15.72 22.15
CA GLU A 56 62.15 -16.05 22.69
C GLU A 56 62.05 -17.06 23.84
N PRO A 57 63.06 -17.91 24.10
CA PRO A 57 63.03 -18.89 25.18
C PRO A 57 62.80 -18.30 26.59
N SER A 58 63.07 -17.00 26.77
CA SER A 58 62.79 -16.20 27.96
C SER A 58 61.28 -15.97 28.20
N GLU A 59 60.46 -16.02 27.15
CA GLU A 59 59.00 -15.78 27.14
C GLU A 59 58.18 -17.07 27.23
N PHE A 60 58.67 -18.05 28.00
CA PHE A 60 57.93 -19.28 28.25
C PHE A 60 56.67 -19.03 29.08
N LEU A 61 55.68 -19.92 28.95
CA LEU A 61 54.39 -19.82 29.63
C LEU A 61 54.56 -19.90 31.16
N LYS A 62 54.34 -18.79 31.86
CA LYS A 62 54.36 -18.75 33.33
C LYS A 62 53.05 -19.27 33.95
N LYS A 63 53.12 -19.88 35.14
CA LYS A 63 51.94 -20.34 35.90
C LYS A 63 50.96 -19.18 36.11
N LYS A 64 49.66 -19.39 35.84
CA LYS A 64 48.57 -18.39 35.90
C LYS A 64 48.65 -17.24 34.87
N SER A 65 49.49 -17.30 33.84
CA SER A 65 49.56 -16.28 32.78
C SER A 65 48.27 -16.14 31.96
N ARG A 66 47.55 -17.24 31.71
CA ARG A 66 46.27 -17.27 30.97
C ARG A 66 45.05 -17.22 31.90
N LYS A 67 45.10 -16.42 32.97
CA LYS A 67 43.96 -16.26 33.88
C LYS A 67 42.95 -15.29 33.26
N VAL A 68 41.76 -15.78 32.90
CA VAL A 68 40.65 -14.92 32.48
C VAL A 68 40.12 -14.19 33.71
N ILE A 69 40.43 -12.90 33.83
CA ILE A 69 39.87 -12.04 34.87
C ILE A 69 38.51 -11.57 34.34
N ARG A 70 37.44 -12.11 34.91
CA ARG A 70 36.09 -11.58 34.68
C ARG A 70 35.81 -10.53 35.74
N PRO A 71 35.36 -9.31 35.38
CA PRO A 71 34.91 -8.36 36.38
C PRO A 71 33.77 -8.97 37.18
N PHE A 72 33.77 -8.73 38.50
CA PHE A 72 32.66 -9.13 39.35
C PHE A 72 31.46 -8.26 38.97
N VAL A 73 30.41 -8.88 38.43
CA VAL A 73 29.13 -8.22 38.15
C VAL A 73 28.18 -8.63 39.25
N GLU A 74 27.75 -7.66 40.07
CA GLU A 74 26.65 -7.87 41.00
C GLU A 74 25.38 -8.13 40.20
N ASN A 75 25.00 -9.41 40.08
CA ASN A 75 23.72 -9.80 39.51
C ASN A 75 22.63 -9.49 40.55
N THR A 76 22.14 -8.26 40.58
CA THR A 76 20.88 -7.95 41.23
C THR A 76 19.77 -8.65 40.44
N LYS A 77 19.39 -9.85 40.89
CA LYS A 77 18.15 -10.48 40.42
C LYS A 77 17.02 -9.55 40.86
N THR A 78 16.47 -8.77 39.94
CA THR A 78 15.19 -8.10 40.16
C THR A 78 14.16 -9.20 40.32
N SER A 79 13.89 -9.60 41.56
CA SER A 79 12.75 -10.47 41.83
C SER A 79 11.50 -9.61 41.64
N ILE A 80 11.03 -9.49 40.40
CA ILE A 80 9.59 -9.29 40.20
C ILE A 80 8.97 -10.63 40.60
N LYS A 81 8.82 -10.83 41.92
CA LYS A 81 7.94 -11.85 42.44
C LYS A 81 6.55 -11.38 42.03
N ASN A 82 6.02 -11.87 40.92
CA ASN A 82 4.58 -12.00 40.81
C ASN A 82 4.15 -12.70 42.11
N PRO A 83 3.19 -12.18 42.89
CA PRO A 83 2.76 -12.88 44.09
C PRO A 83 2.24 -14.24 43.65
N VAL A 84 3.04 -15.28 43.88
CA VAL A 84 2.57 -16.65 43.82
C VAL A 84 1.51 -16.71 44.90
N GLN A 85 0.27 -16.98 44.48
CA GLN A 85 -0.86 -17.17 45.36
C GLN A 85 -0.52 -18.35 46.27
N CYS A 86 0.01 -18.06 47.46
CA CYS A 86 0.31 -19.04 48.48
C CYS A 86 -1.03 -19.54 49.01
N SER A 87 -1.51 -20.69 48.50
CA SER A 87 -2.47 -21.48 49.26
C SER A 87 -1.73 -22.00 50.50
N CYS A 88 -1.86 -21.31 51.63
CA CYS A 88 -1.50 -21.90 52.92
C CYS A 88 -2.14 -23.29 53.03
N TYR A 89 -1.27 -24.29 53.10
CA TYR A 89 -1.40 -25.70 53.46
C TYR A 89 -2.64 -26.13 54.32
N PRO A 90 -2.95 -27.43 54.42
CA PRO A 90 -2.83 -28.51 53.43
C PRO A 90 -4.09 -29.42 53.43
N ASN A 91 -4.68 -29.69 52.26
CA ASN A 91 -5.25 -31.02 52.09
C ASN A 91 -4.08 -32.00 52.20
N LYS A 92 -4.15 -32.96 53.12
CA LYS A 92 -3.18 -34.07 53.24
C LYS A 92 -2.77 -34.49 51.82
N PRO A 93 -1.47 -34.73 51.52
CA PRO A 93 -1.16 -35.46 50.31
C PRO A 93 -1.94 -36.76 50.41
N SER A 94 -3.00 -36.92 49.61
CA SER A 94 -3.56 -38.22 49.28
C SER A 94 -2.33 -39.06 49.02
N SER A 95 -2.15 -40.13 49.80
CA SER A 95 -0.99 -41.02 49.75
C SER A 95 -0.51 -41.05 48.32
N THR A 96 0.70 -40.56 48.08
CA THR A 96 1.28 -40.54 46.74
C THR A 96 1.14 -41.96 46.25
N LYS A 97 0.20 -42.21 45.33
CA LYS A 97 0.09 -43.50 44.68
C LYS A 97 1.46 -43.68 44.06
N LYS A 98 2.29 -44.51 44.68
CA LYS A 98 3.57 -44.90 44.10
C LYS A 98 3.15 -45.49 42.77
N ASN A 99 3.36 -44.72 41.70
CA ASN A 99 3.10 -45.20 40.37
C ASN A 99 4.00 -46.42 40.20
N SER A 100 3.44 -47.61 40.34
CA SER A 100 4.11 -48.88 40.07
C SER A 100 4.17 -49.09 38.56
N ARG A 101 4.55 -48.04 37.81
CA ARG A 101 4.78 -48.12 36.38
C ARG A 101 6.01 -48.97 36.17
N ASN A 102 5.80 -50.10 35.53
CA ASN A 102 6.87 -51.00 35.18
C ASN A 102 7.45 -50.54 33.84
N PHE A 103 8.47 -49.69 33.90
CA PHE A 103 9.13 -49.13 32.72
C PHE A 103 9.65 -50.21 31.76
N LEU A 104 10.02 -51.40 32.25
CA LEU A 104 10.43 -52.50 31.39
C LEU A 104 9.25 -53.02 30.54
N ARG A 105 8.08 -53.23 31.15
CA ARG A 105 6.88 -53.65 30.41
C ARG A 105 6.41 -52.56 29.45
N GLU A 106 6.43 -51.29 29.88
CA GLU A 106 6.07 -50.16 29.01
C GLU A 106 7.02 -50.05 27.81
N ASN A 107 8.34 -50.13 28.03
CA ASN A 107 9.33 -50.09 26.95
C ASN A 107 9.18 -51.25 25.96
N ILE A 108 8.89 -52.47 26.45
CA ILE A 108 8.64 -53.64 25.59
C ILE A 108 7.41 -53.39 24.72
N VAL A 109 6.31 -52.93 25.33
CA VAL A 109 5.08 -52.61 24.60
C VAL A 109 5.29 -51.48 23.59
N ASP A 110 6.04 -50.44 23.95
CA ASP A 110 6.36 -49.32 23.07
C ASP A 110 7.23 -49.74 21.89
N VAL A 111 8.20 -50.65 22.09
CA VAL A 111 9.03 -51.18 20.99
C VAL A 111 8.21 -52.09 20.08
N ILE A 112 7.37 -52.97 20.63
CA ILE A 112 6.48 -53.84 19.83
C ILE A 112 5.48 -53.00 19.02
N ARG A 113 4.97 -51.91 19.60
CA ARG A 113 4.00 -51.03 18.94
C ARG A 113 4.64 -49.98 18.02
N LYS A 114 5.95 -49.76 18.11
CA LYS A 114 6.65 -48.79 17.27
C LYS A 114 6.65 -49.28 15.83
N VAL A 115 6.01 -48.50 14.96
CA VAL A 115 6.09 -48.69 13.52
C VAL A 115 7.51 -48.32 13.06
N PRO A 116 8.17 -49.14 12.22
CA PRO A 116 9.49 -48.80 11.68
C PRO A 116 9.43 -47.49 10.89
N PRO A 117 10.52 -46.70 10.89
CA PRO A 117 10.58 -45.49 10.07
C PRO A 117 10.43 -45.88 8.59
N LEU A 118 9.68 -45.07 7.85
CA LEU A 118 9.56 -45.26 6.41
C LEU A 118 10.95 -45.14 5.76
N PRO A 119 11.32 -46.05 4.84
CA PRO A 119 12.60 -45.96 4.15
C PRO A 119 12.66 -44.66 3.35
N LYS A 120 13.79 -43.96 3.41
CA LYS A 120 14.04 -42.77 2.59
C LYS A 120 14.11 -43.18 1.12
N HIS A 121 13.58 -42.34 0.23
CA HIS A 121 13.75 -42.55 -1.21
C HIS A 121 15.21 -42.29 -1.60
N ARG A 122 15.94 -43.36 -1.97
CA ARG A 122 17.40 -43.33 -2.19
C ARG A 122 17.77 -44.05 -3.48
N VAL A 123 18.70 -43.49 -4.24
CA VAL A 123 19.31 -44.12 -5.42
C VAL A 123 20.83 -44.16 -5.25
N GLN A 124 21.43 -45.28 -5.62
CA GLN A 124 22.88 -45.43 -5.68
C GLN A 124 23.37 -44.93 -7.04
N ASP A 125 24.21 -43.89 -7.02
CA ASP A 125 24.70 -43.23 -8.23
C ASP A 125 26.05 -43.83 -8.67
N SER A 126 26.98 -44.03 -7.71
CA SER A 126 28.30 -44.61 -8.00
C SER A 126 28.42 -46.09 -7.69
N ARG A 127 29.30 -46.78 -8.44
CA ARG A 127 29.78 -48.13 -8.15
C ARG A 127 30.32 -48.29 -6.72
N ASP A 128 30.90 -47.22 -6.16
CA ASP A 128 31.46 -47.19 -4.81
C ASP A 128 30.44 -47.07 -3.67
N GLY A 129 29.13 -47.10 -3.98
CA GLY A 129 28.07 -47.06 -2.95
C GLY A 129 27.55 -45.67 -2.61
N HIS A 130 27.99 -44.63 -3.31
CA HIS A 130 27.47 -43.28 -3.08
C HIS A 130 25.95 -43.25 -3.29
N THR A 131 25.21 -42.87 -2.24
CA THR A 131 23.75 -42.88 -2.25
C THR A 131 23.21 -41.46 -2.14
N ILE A 132 22.32 -41.10 -3.06
CA ILE A 132 21.64 -39.80 -3.09
C ILE A 132 20.22 -39.99 -2.55
N ILE A 133 19.79 -39.08 -1.68
CA ILE A 133 18.39 -39.00 -1.21
C ILE A 133 17.63 -38.14 -2.21
N LEU A 134 16.66 -38.72 -2.92
CA LEU A 134 15.99 -38.03 -4.03
C LEU A 134 15.21 -36.79 -3.58
N ASP A 135 14.50 -36.89 -2.46
CA ASP A 135 13.72 -35.79 -1.87
C ASP A 135 14.55 -34.52 -1.60
N GLU A 136 15.83 -34.68 -1.24
CA GLU A 136 16.73 -33.58 -0.86
C GLU A 136 17.54 -33.06 -2.08
N SER A 137 17.79 -33.94 -3.05
CA SER A 137 18.67 -33.66 -4.20
C SER A 137 18.05 -32.76 -5.28
N GLY A 138 16.74 -32.50 -5.23
CA GLY A 138 16.04 -31.72 -6.24
C GLY A 138 15.91 -32.41 -7.60
N LEU A 139 16.24 -33.70 -7.69
CA LEU A 139 16.13 -34.50 -8.92
C LEU A 139 14.68 -34.89 -9.25
N GLU A 140 13.77 -34.86 -8.27
CA GLU A 140 12.35 -35.16 -8.47
C GLU A 140 11.47 -33.89 -8.55
N PRO A 141 10.47 -33.87 -9.44
CA PRO A 141 9.57 -32.73 -9.60
C PRO A 141 8.50 -32.67 -8.49
N LEU A 142 8.91 -32.38 -7.25
CA LEU A 142 8.04 -32.32 -6.06
C LEU A 142 6.94 -31.26 -6.18
N TYR A 143 7.27 -30.09 -6.75
CA TYR A 143 6.36 -28.95 -6.79
C TYR A 143 5.24 -29.09 -7.81
N VAL A 144 5.46 -29.87 -8.88
CA VAL A 144 4.45 -30.14 -9.93
C VAL A 144 3.34 -31.05 -9.40
N LEU A 145 3.70 -31.99 -8.53
CA LEU A 145 2.77 -32.94 -7.91
C LEU A 145 1.99 -32.34 -6.73
N LYS A 146 2.25 -31.08 -6.36
CA LYS A 146 1.52 -30.42 -5.28
C LYS A 146 0.04 -30.31 -5.63
N LYS A 147 -0.84 -30.62 -4.67
CA LYS A 147 -2.31 -30.54 -4.84
C LYS A 147 -2.84 -29.16 -5.25
N ASP A 148 -2.07 -28.13 -4.97
CA ASP A 148 -2.39 -26.72 -5.23
C ASP A 148 -1.65 -26.18 -6.46
N PHE A 149 -0.91 -27.04 -7.18
CA PHE A 149 -0.26 -26.65 -8.41
C PHE A 149 -1.30 -26.22 -9.44
N GLY A 150 -1.07 -25.09 -10.11
CA GLY A 150 -2.02 -24.49 -11.06
C GLY A 150 -3.28 -23.87 -10.43
N LYS A 151 -3.46 -23.92 -9.11
CA LYS A 151 -4.59 -23.26 -8.43
C LYS A 151 -4.21 -21.85 -8.00
N LEU A 152 -5.18 -20.94 -8.07
CA LEU A 152 -5.02 -19.58 -7.59
C LEU A 152 -4.88 -19.58 -6.05
N PRO A 153 -3.81 -18.98 -5.48
CA PRO A 153 -3.68 -18.89 -4.03
C PRO A 153 -4.79 -18.04 -3.40
N LEU A 154 -5.32 -18.50 -2.26
CA LEU A 154 -6.42 -17.84 -1.53
C LEU A 154 -6.16 -16.36 -1.17
N TYR A 155 -4.89 -15.98 -0.96
CA TYR A 155 -4.56 -14.59 -0.64
C TYR A 155 -4.75 -13.67 -1.85
N ILE A 156 -4.54 -14.17 -3.07
CA ILE A 156 -4.73 -13.41 -4.31
C ILE A 156 -6.23 -13.17 -4.53
N GLU A 157 -7.07 -14.19 -4.32
CA GLU A 157 -8.53 -14.04 -4.37
C GLU A 157 -9.04 -12.96 -3.39
N LYS A 158 -8.49 -12.93 -2.17
CA LYS A 158 -8.82 -11.90 -1.17
C LYS A 158 -8.44 -10.50 -1.66
N ILE A 159 -7.31 -10.37 -2.36
CA ILE A 159 -6.88 -9.09 -2.94
C ILE A 159 -7.85 -8.66 -4.03
N PHE A 160 -8.25 -9.53 -4.95
CA PHE A 160 -9.21 -9.19 -6.00
C PHE A 160 -10.55 -8.74 -5.44
N LYS A 161 -11.11 -9.48 -4.46
CA LYS A 161 -12.34 -9.08 -3.77
C LYS A 161 -12.21 -7.72 -3.07
N LYS A 162 -11.06 -7.45 -2.45
CA LYS A 162 -10.81 -6.15 -1.81
C LYS A 162 -10.76 -5.01 -2.83
N ILE A 163 -10.12 -5.22 -3.97
CA ILE A 163 -10.06 -4.21 -5.04
C ILE A 163 -11.46 -3.96 -5.62
N GLU A 164 -12.24 -5.01 -5.85
CA GLU A 164 -13.59 -4.90 -6.40
C GLU A 164 -14.54 -4.14 -5.46
N THR A 165 -14.51 -4.48 -4.17
CA THR A 165 -15.29 -3.76 -3.16
C THR A 165 -14.88 -2.30 -3.02
N LEU A 166 -13.58 -1.97 -3.15
CA LEU A 166 -13.12 -0.58 -3.18
C LEU A 166 -13.61 0.17 -4.42
N ARG A 167 -13.60 -0.48 -5.59
CA ARG A 167 -14.13 0.12 -6.83
C ARG A 167 -15.63 0.42 -6.71
N GLN A 168 -16.41 -0.52 -6.18
CA GLN A 168 -17.85 -0.34 -5.97
C GLN A 168 -18.14 0.85 -5.04
N LYS A 169 -17.46 0.92 -3.89
CA LYS A 169 -17.59 2.05 -2.96
C LYS A 169 -17.24 3.40 -3.59
N GLU A 170 -16.22 3.43 -4.44
CA GLU A 170 -15.82 4.66 -5.11
C GLU A 170 -16.88 5.09 -6.15
N VAL A 171 -17.47 4.13 -6.88
CA VAL A 171 -18.58 4.40 -7.80
C VAL A 171 -19.79 4.93 -7.04
N GLU A 172 -20.16 4.31 -5.92
CA GLU A 172 -21.26 4.77 -5.06
C GLU A 172 -21.01 6.18 -4.53
N ARG A 173 -19.78 6.48 -4.07
CA ARG A 173 -19.39 7.82 -3.63
C ARG A 173 -19.53 8.85 -4.74
N ILE A 174 -19.06 8.52 -5.95
CA ILE A 174 -19.16 9.41 -7.11
C ILE A 174 -20.63 9.60 -7.51
N GLN A 175 -21.46 8.57 -7.44
CA GLN A 175 -22.90 8.68 -7.72
C GLN A 175 -23.61 9.54 -6.68
N ALA A 176 -23.29 9.39 -5.38
CA ALA A 176 -23.89 10.19 -4.32
C ALA A 176 -23.53 11.69 -4.39
N ILE A 177 -22.35 12.03 -4.91
CA ILE A 177 -21.90 13.42 -5.07
C ILE A 177 -22.48 14.06 -6.34
N LYS A 178 -22.74 13.27 -7.39
CA LYS A 178 -23.27 13.82 -8.64
C LYS A 178 -24.75 14.17 -8.45
N PRO A 179 -25.18 15.39 -8.80
CA PRO A 179 -26.60 15.72 -8.81
C PRO A 179 -27.34 14.78 -9.79
N PRO A 180 -28.64 14.52 -9.58
CA PRO A 180 -29.45 13.78 -10.54
C PRO A 180 -29.52 14.59 -11.84
N ILE A 181 -28.61 14.26 -12.76
CA ILE A 181 -28.54 14.87 -14.07
C ILE A 181 -29.36 14.01 -15.03
N ARG A 182 -30.42 14.58 -15.57
CA ARG A 182 -31.29 13.97 -16.56
C ARG A 182 -30.84 14.39 -17.96
N HIS A 183 -30.74 13.41 -18.86
CA HIS A 183 -30.51 13.69 -20.28
C HIS A 183 -31.81 14.20 -20.93
N LEU A 184 -31.75 15.34 -21.61
CA LEU A 184 -32.88 15.91 -22.35
C LEU A 184 -33.11 15.11 -23.63
N SER A 185 -34.27 14.48 -23.76
CA SER A 185 -34.58 13.69 -24.95
C SER A 185 -34.72 14.57 -26.20
N LYS A 186 -34.53 13.98 -27.39
CA LYS A 186 -34.65 14.70 -28.67
C LYS A 186 -36.05 15.25 -28.89
N GLU A 187 -37.07 14.52 -28.45
CA GLU A 187 -38.48 14.89 -28.55
C GLU A 187 -38.78 16.12 -27.68
N GLU A 188 -38.38 16.09 -26.41
CA GLU A 188 -38.55 17.22 -25.49
C GLU A 188 -37.81 18.46 -25.98
N ARG A 189 -36.58 18.29 -26.45
CA ARG A 189 -35.80 19.37 -27.08
C ARG A 189 -36.53 19.96 -28.29
N PHE A 190 -37.09 19.14 -29.16
CA PHE A 190 -37.83 19.62 -30.33
C PHE A 190 -39.05 20.42 -29.91
N VAL A 191 -39.83 19.91 -28.94
CA VAL A 191 -40.98 20.63 -28.37
C VAL A 191 -40.55 21.98 -27.80
N LEU A 192 -39.46 22.03 -27.01
CA LEU A 192 -38.92 23.27 -26.47
C LEU A 192 -38.50 24.27 -27.56
N LEU A 193 -37.77 23.81 -28.59
CA LEU A 193 -37.35 24.65 -29.71
C LEU A 193 -38.56 25.23 -30.46
N THR A 194 -39.59 24.41 -30.71
CA THR A 194 -40.80 24.89 -31.38
C THR A 194 -41.53 25.95 -30.55
N GLY A 195 -41.64 25.75 -29.23
CA GLY A 195 -42.25 26.72 -28.32
C GLY A 195 -41.46 28.03 -28.24
N LEU A 196 -40.13 27.96 -28.15
CA LEU A 196 -39.26 29.15 -28.11
C LEU A 196 -39.33 29.95 -29.41
N LYS A 197 -39.33 29.29 -30.57
CA LYS A 197 -39.47 29.96 -31.87
C LYS A 197 -40.84 30.61 -32.06
N ALA A 198 -41.90 29.98 -31.57
CA ALA A 198 -43.25 30.56 -31.58
C ALA A 198 -43.31 31.83 -30.71
N ASN A 199 -42.79 31.78 -29.48
CA ASN A 199 -42.74 32.93 -28.58
C ASN A 199 -41.88 34.07 -29.15
N TRP A 200 -40.74 33.73 -29.76
CA TRP A 200 -39.89 34.71 -30.45
C TRP A 200 -40.66 35.42 -31.58
N ALA A 201 -41.41 34.67 -32.40
CA ALA A 201 -42.21 35.26 -33.48
C ALA A 201 -43.31 36.20 -32.96
N GLU A 202 -43.95 35.85 -31.85
CA GLU A 202 -44.96 36.71 -31.21
C GLU A 202 -44.35 38.01 -30.67
N LEU A 203 -43.26 37.92 -29.91
CA LEU A 203 -42.55 39.09 -29.38
C LEU A 203 -41.94 39.96 -30.49
N HIS A 204 -41.42 39.32 -31.54
CA HIS A 204 -40.89 40.04 -32.69
C HIS A 204 -41.99 40.81 -33.42
N LYS A 205 -43.19 40.22 -33.57
CA LYS A 205 -44.36 40.94 -34.10
C LYS A 205 -44.71 42.15 -33.24
N GLN A 206 -44.70 42.03 -31.91
CA GLN A 206 -44.95 43.17 -31.02
C GLN A 206 -43.88 44.25 -31.14
N PHE A 207 -42.62 43.85 -31.30
CA PHE A 207 -41.51 44.77 -31.53
C PHE A 207 -41.66 45.53 -32.86
N LEU A 208 -42.06 44.86 -33.94
CA LEU A 208 -42.32 45.49 -35.24
C LEU A 208 -43.49 46.48 -35.21
N LEU A 209 -44.48 46.26 -34.34
CA LEU A 209 -45.63 47.16 -34.16
C LEU A 209 -45.30 48.41 -33.30
N LEU A 210 -44.06 48.55 -32.82
CA LEU A 210 -43.67 49.73 -32.04
C LEU A 210 -43.66 50.99 -32.91
N PRO A 211 -44.11 52.15 -32.35
CA PRO A 211 -43.98 53.44 -33.03
C PRO A 211 -42.52 53.77 -33.35
N ILE A 212 -42.26 54.35 -34.53
CA ILE A 212 -40.93 54.76 -34.99
C ILE A 212 -40.31 55.79 -34.03
N LEU A 213 -41.14 56.69 -33.48
CA LEU A 213 -40.71 57.72 -32.53
C LEU A 213 -40.83 57.22 -31.07
N THR A 214 -39.68 57.07 -30.41
CA THR A 214 -39.57 56.64 -29.00
C THR A 214 -39.10 57.78 -28.10
N ASP A 215 -39.83 58.89 -28.09
CA ASP A 215 -39.37 60.11 -27.41
C ASP A 215 -39.68 60.13 -25.89
N SER A 216 -40.63 59.31 -25.44
CA SER A 216 -41.01 59.21 -24.04
C SER A 216 -40.25 58.08 -23.33
N VAL A 217 -39.84 58.31 -22.07
CA VAL A 217 -39.14 57.32 -21.23
C VAL A 217 -39.89 55.98 -21.17
N THR A 218 -41.22 55.98 -21.14
CA THR A 218 -42.02 54.75 -21.13
C THR A 218 -41.93 53.97 -22.45
N LYS A 219 -41.88 54.68 -23.59
CA LYS A 219 -41.69 54.07 -24.92
C LYS A 219 -40.28 53.50 -25.08
N ILE A 220 -39.27 54.21 -24.58
CA ILE A 220 -37.87 53.74 -24.55
C ILE A 220 -37.79 52.46 -23.72
N ASN A 221 -38.30 52.48 -22.49
CA ASN A 221 -38.29 51.31 -21.59
C ASN A 221 -39.04 50.11 -22.17
N ARG A 222 -40.18 50.34 -22.85
CA ARG A 222 -40.91 49.27 -23.53
C ARG A 222 -40.07 48.64 -24.65
N LYS A 223 -39.42 49.46 -25.48
CA LYS A 223 -38.55 48.98 -26.55
C LYS A 223 -37.36 48.21 -26.00
N THR A 224 -36.65 48.75 -25.01
CA THR A 224 -35.48 48.09 -24.41
C THR A 224 -35.85 46.76 -23.73
N ASN A 225 -37.01 46.67 -23.09
CA ASN A 225 -37.52 45.43 -22.52
C ASN A 225 -37.79 44.37 -23.61
N LEU A 226 -38.44 44.74 -24.72
CA LEU A 226 -38.68 43.83 -25.84
C LEU A 226 -37.37 43.37 -26.49
N GLU A 227 -36.40 44.27 -26.68
CA GLU A 227 -35.06 43.90 -27.18
C GLU A 227 -34.33 42.95 -26.24
N ASN A 228 -34.41 43.16 -24.93
CA ASN A 228 -33.83 42.26 -23.94
C ASN A 228 -34.47 40.87 -24.00
N GLN A 229 -35.80 40.80 -24.09
CA GLN A 229 -36.51 39.53 -24.20
C GLN A 229 -36.17 38.79 -25.49
N LEU A 230 -36.13 39.48 -26.63
CA LEU A 230 -35.70 38.89 -27.91
C LEU A 230 -34.27 38.36 -27.84
N ARG A 231 -33.33 39.14 -27.30
CA ARG A 231 -31.93 38.70 -27.12
C ARG A 231 -31.81 37.47 -26.22
N ASN A 232 -32.66 37.33 -25.20
CA ASN A 232 -32.64 36.16 -24.34
C ASN A 232 -33.15 34.92 -25.10
N LEU A 233 -34.28 35.03 -25.80
CA LEU A 233 -34.81 33.95 -26.62
C LEU A 233 -33.84 33.51 -27.73
N GLU A 234 -33.15 34.44 -28.38
CA GLU A 234 -32.12 34.13 -29.38
C GLU A 234 -30.97 33.31 -28.79
N LYS A 235 -30.50 33.69 -27.59
CA LYS A 235 -29.46 32.94 -26.88
C LYS A 235 -29.94 31.54 -26.49
N ASP A 236 -31.18 31.41 -26.01
CA ASP A 236 -31.74 30.13 -25.58
C ASP A 236 -31.92 29.19 -26.79
N ILE A 237 -32.41 29.71 -27.91
CA ILE A 237 -32.53 28.97 -29.17
C ILE A 237 -31.15 28.54 -29.68
N ASP A 238 -30.17 29.44 -29.71
CA ASP A 238 -28.80 29.11 -30.15
C ASP A 238 -28.16 28.04 -29.25
N LEU A 239 -28.33 28.15 -27.93
CA LEU A 239 -27.83 27.15 -26.97
C LEU A 239 -28.43 25.77 -27.27
N LEU A 240 -29.75 25.71 -27.44
CA LEU A 240 -30.40 24.45 -27.78
C LEU A 240 -29.88 23.94 -29.12
N GLU A 241 -29.93 24.72 -30.21
CA GLU A 241 -29.53 24.27 -31.55
C GLU A 241 -28.07 23.82 -31.63
N ARG A 242 -27.14 24.56 -31.03
CA ARG A 242 -25.70 24.30 -31.06
C ARG A 242 -25.29 23.03 -30.32
N TYR A 243 -25.95 22.71 -29.21
CA TYR A 243 -25.58 21.57 -28.36
C TYR A 243 -26.65 20.47 -28.41
N PRO A 244 -26.51 19.40 -29.21
CA PRO A 244 -27.52 18.34 -29.38
C PRO A 244 -27.78 17.52 -28.11
N ASN A 245 -26.75 17.30 -27.30
CA ASN A 245 -26.81 16.51 -26.07
C ASN A 245 -26.77 17.45 -24.88
N LEU A 246 -27.93 17.66 -24.25
CA LEU A 246 -28.08 18.52 -23.09
C LEU A 246 -28.48 17.70 -21.88
N TYR A 247 -27.97 18.14 -20.74
CA TYR A 247 -28.11 17.48 -19.46
C TYR A 247 -28.64 18.52 -18.48
N VAL A 248 -29.79 18.24 -17.86
CA VAL A 248 -30.49 19.13 -16.95
C VAL A 248 -30.42 18.54 -15.55
N CYS A 249 -30.10 19.36 -14.55
CA CYS A 249 -30.22 18.95 -13.15
C CYS A 249 -31.69 19.10 -12.75
N ASP A 250 -32.34 18.00 -12.38
CA ASP A 250 -33.68 18.06 -11.81
C ASP A 250 -33.54 18.43 -10.32
N GLU A 251 -33.93 19.65 -9.95
CA GLU A 251 -33.94 20.09 -8.52
C GLU A 251 -35.10 19.46 -7.72
N ASN A 252 -36.02 18.75 -8.38
CA ASN A 252 -37.24 18.19 -7.81
C ASN A 252 -37.23 16.65 -7.75
N ALA A 253 -36.10 16.03 -7.38
CA ALA A 253 -36.01 14.59 -7.13
C ALA A 253 -35.55 14.29 -5.70
#